data_AF-A0A7C3IE78-F1
#
_entry.id   AF-A0A7C3IE78-F1
#
_cell.length_a   1.000
_cell.length_b   1.000
_cell.length_c   1.000
_cell.angle_alpha   90.00
_cell.angle_beta   90.00
_cell.angle_gamma   90.00
#
_symmetry.space_group_name_H-M   'P 1'
#
loop_
_entity.id
_entity.type
_entity.pdbx_description
1 polymer ?
#
loop_
_entity_poly.entity_id
_entity_poly.type
_entity_poly.pdbx_seq_one_letter_code
_entity_poly.pdbx_strand_id
1 'polypeptide(L)'
;MQNFRNIFISKTGFVPRTQAQALKAYLEDIIGPEYYTYRAVNIHPLLEEPWDFQEIDRLLAKPDLDIETIQILITIFDKMLQLPDKEQALFAAESINALEQRYLNQIIALKKKAETDADTDTIRAILQKYQCLAAINKNRPLLRTFYQKEAQQTFIQYRNLLTDPEKDIAAYISLLFDLEAMEEARREILAALQKHPRDEKLHFIVAEFNFRIRSYREVGTYMNQVVKIIKSKTGKEICDFWGIQGERHG
;
A
#
# COMPACT_ATOMS: atom_id res chain seq x y z
N MET A 1 -1.23 -32.41 -33.31
CA MET A 1 -1.29 -31.81 -31.95
C MET A 1 -2.36 -32.56 -31.17
N GLN A 2 -1.96 -33.37 -30.19
CA GLN A 2 -2.92 -34.04 -29.29
C GLN A 2 -3.74 -32.96 -28.56
N ASN A 3 -5.04 -33.18 -28.40
CA ASN A 3 -5.95 -32.26 -27.73
C ASN A 3 -5.46 -32.00 -26.30
N PHE A 4 -4.86 -30.82 -26.06
CA PHE A 4 -4.46 -30.35 -24.73
C PHE A 4 -5.59 -30.48 -23.70
N ARG A 5 -6.85 -30.37 -24.13
CA ARG A 5 -8.04 -30.58 -23.30
C ARG A 5 -8.16 -31.97 -22.66
N ASN A 6 -7.60 -33.02 -23.29
CA ASN A 6 -7.70 -34.39 -22.77
C ASN A 6 -6.68 -34.69 -21.66
N ILE A 7 -5.60 -33.92 -21.59
CA ILE A 7 -4.56 -34.06 -20.54
C ILE A 7 -5.05 -33.52 -19.20
N PHE A 8 -6.06 -32.63 -19.22
CA PHE A 8 -6.52 -31.89 -18.06
C PHE A 8 -7.85 -32.38 -17.46
N ILE A 9 -8.27 -33.61 -17.75
CA ILE A 9 -9.50 -34.17 -17.18
C ILE A 9 -9.17 -34.65 -15.75
N SER A 10 -9.68 -33.96 -14.72
CA SER A 10 -9.60 -34.46 -13.35
C SER A 10 -10.44 -35.73 -13.22
N LYS A 11 -9.96 -36.72 -12.47
CA LYS A 11 -10.63 -38.03 -12.31
C LYS A 11 -12.05 -37.89 -11.73
N THR A 12 -12.33 -36.78 -11.07
CA THR A 12 -13.58 -36.51 -10.33
C THR A 12 -14.42 -35.38 -10.94
N GLY A 13 -13.97 -34.70 -11.99
CA GLY A 13 -14.61 -33.49 -12.51
C GLY A 13 -14.41 -32.23 -11.64
N PHE A 14 -13.66 -32.33 -10.54
CA PHE A 14 -13.29 -31.18 -9.72
C PHE A 14 -12.32 -30.25 -10.46
N VAL A 15 -12.61 -28.96 -10.48
CA VAL A 15 -11.77 -27.91 -11.09
C VAL A 15 -11.31 -26.95 -9.99
N PRO A 16 -10.04 -27.05 -9.52
CA PRO A 16 -9.54 -26.18 -8.47
C PRO A 16 -9.48 -24.72 -8.96
N ARG A 17 -10.16 -23.82 -8.25
CA ARG A 17 -10.27 -22.40 -8.62
C ARG A 17 -9.08 -21.56 -8.15
N THR A 18 -8.33 -22.03 -7.15
CA THR A 18 -7.16 -21.32 -6.60
C THR A 18 -5.92 -22.21 -6.57
N GLN A 19 -4.73 -21.61 -6.49
CA GLN A 19 -3.47 -22.35 -6.30
C GLN A 19 -3.49 -23.19 -5.02
N ALA A 20 -4.08 -22.69 -3.94
CA ALA A 20 -4.24 -23.42 -2.68
C ALA A 20 -5.20 -24.62 -2.83
N GLN A 21 -6.31 -24.46 -3.57
CA GLN A 21 -7.20 -25.58 -3.91
C GLN A 21 -6.52 -26.58 -4.84
N ALA A 22 -5.70 -26.11 -5.79
CA ALA A 22 -4.92 -26.98 -6.66
C ALA A 22 -3.90 -27.78 -5.86
N LEU A 23 -3.20 -27.15 -4.91
CA LEU A 23 -2.28 -27.84 -3.99
C LEU A 23 -3.00 -28.88 -3.15
N LYS A 24 -4.14 -28.51 -2.54
CA LYS A 24 -4.93 -29.42 -1.71
C LYS A 24 -5.47 -30.61 -2.53
N ALA A 25 -6.00 -30.35 -3.72
CA ALA A 25 -6.50 -31.38 -4.62
C ALA A 25 -5.38 -32.29 -5.16
N TYR A 26 -4.17 -31.77 -5.33
CA TYR A 26 -3.00 -32.57 -5.68
C TYR A 26 -2.58 -33.48 -4.52
N LEU A 27 -2.54 -32.96 -3.28
CA LEU A 27 -2.23 -33.74 -2.08
C LEU A 27 -3.27 -34.85 -1.81
N GLU A 28 -4.52 -34.61 -2.21
CA GLU A 28 -5.62 -35.59 -2.11
C GLU A 28 -5.73 -36.51 -3.34
N ASP A 29 -4.75 -36.48 -4.25
CA ASP A 29 -4.68 -37.30 -5.49
C ASP A 29 -5.92 -37.16 -6.42
N ILE A 30 -6.60 -36.01 -6.34
CA ILE A 30 -7.80 -35.65 -7.11
C ILE A 30 -7.41 -35.16 -8.52
N ILE A 31 -6.28 -34.47 -8.64
CA ILE A 31 -5.73 -33.94 -9.89
C ILE A 31 -4.30 -34.43 -10.11
N GLY A 32 -3.90 -34.61 -11.38
CA GLY A 32 -2.55 -35.04 -11.73
C GLY A 32 -1.49 -33.93 -11.56
N PRO A 33 -0.19 -34.30 -11.49
CA PRO A 33 0.92 -33.35 -11.32
C PRO A 33 1.02 -32.33 -12.47
N GLU A 34 0.65 -32.70 -13.69
CA GLU A 34 0.64 -31.81 -14.86
C GLU A 34 -0.46 -30.73 -14.72
N TYR A 35 -1.65 -31.12 -14.25
CA TYR A 35 -2.76 -30.20 -13.98
C TYR A 35 -2.43 -29.27 -12.82
N TYR A 36 -1.84 -29.80 -11.74
CA TYR A 36 -1.37 -29.01 -10.61
C TYR A 36 -0.32 -27.99 -11.07
N THR A 37 0.71 -28.43 -11.79
CA THR A 37 1.78 -27.55 -12.29
C THR A 37 1.18 -26.45 -13.15
N TYR A 38 0.32 -26.78 -14.10
CA TYR A 38 -0.38 -25.80 -14.93
C TYR A 38 -1.12 -24.76 -14.07
N ARG A 39 -1.96 -25.18 -13.10
CA ARG A 39 -2.71 -24.24 -12.24
C ARG A 39 -1.84 -23.49 -11.22
N ALA A 40 -0.73 -24.07 -10.79
CA ALA A 40 0.19 -23.47 -9.83
C ALA A 40 1.05 -22.39 -10.49
N VAL A 41 1.48 -22.60 -11.73
CA VAL A 41 2.34 -21.66 -12.47
C VAL A 41 1.58 -20.70 -13.37
N ASN A 42 0.29 -20.94 -13.62
CA ASN A 42 -0.53 -20.04 -14.42
C ASN A 42 -0.95 -18.81 -13.60
N ILE A 43 -0.02 -17.88 -13.46
CA ILE A 43 -0.26 -16.55 -12.89
C ILE A 43 -0.73 -15.68 -14.06
N HIS A 44 -2.02 -15.44 -14.17
CA HIS A 44 -2.54 -14.42 -15.08
C HIS A 44 -2.40 -13.06 -14.42
N PRO A 45 -1.64 -12.12 -15.02
CA PRO A 45 -1.56 -10.75 -14.52
C PRO A 45 -2.95 -10.13 -14.46
N LEU A 46 -3.31 -9.53 -13.33
CA LEU A 46 -4.63 -8.87 -13.16
C LEU A 46 -4.89 -7.77 -14.19
N LEU A 47 -3.84 -7.20 -14.79
CA LEU A 47 -3.94 -6.13 -15.78
C LEU A 47 -4.15 -6.63 -17.22
N GLU A 48 -4.03 -7.95 -17.47
CA GLU A 48 -4.21 -8.54 -18.80
C GLU A 48 -5.70 -8.71 -19.13
N GLU A 49 -6.07 -8.34 -20.36
CA GLU A 49 -7.42 -8.52 -20.90
C GLU A 49 -7.53 -9.86 -21.66
N PRO A 50 -8.66 -10.58 -21.58
CA PRO A 50 -9.87 -10.26 -20.81
C PRO A 50 -9.66 -10.48 -19.30
N TRP A 51 -10.20 -9.57 -18.48
CA TRP A 51 -10.05 -9.67 -17.03
C TRP A 51 -10.77 -10.88 -16.45
N ASP A 52 -10.13 -11.56 -15.51
CA ASP A 52 -10.74 -12.65 -14.75
C ASP A 52 -11.60 -12.09 -13.61
N PHE A 53 -12.91 -11.95 -13.85
CA PHE A 53 -13.87 -11.47 -12.85
C PHE A 53 -13.90 -12.33 -11.58
N GLN A 54 -13.64 -13.65 -11.68
CA GLN A 54 -13.63 -14.51 -10.49
C GLN A 54 -12.45 -14.20 -9.60
N GLU A 55 -11.30 -13.89 -10.20
CA GLU A 55 -10.11 -13.49 -9.46
C GLU A 55 -10.29 -12.09 -8.85
N ILE A 56 -10.93 -11.17 -9.56
CA ILE A 56 -11.28 -9.84 -9.04
C ILE A 56 -12.25 -9.96 -7.84
N ASP A 57 -13.31 -10.75 -7.95
CA ASP A 57 -14.25 -11.01 -6.85
C ASP A 57 -13.54 -11.63 -5.64
N ARG A 58 -12.63 -12.58 -5.88
CA ARG A 58 -11.81 -13.19 -4.83
C ARG A 58 -10.96 -12.15 -4.09
N LEU A 59 -10.39 -11.19 -4.82
CA LEU A 59 -9.62 -10.11 -4.22
C LEU A 59 -10.53 -9.16 -3.44
N LEU A 60 -11.66 -8.75 -4.01
CA LEU A 60 -12.64 -7.89 -3.33
C LEU A 60 -13.17 -8.51 -2.04
N ALA A 61 -13.31 -9.85 -1.99
CA ALA A 61 -13.73 -10.58 -0.80
C ALA A 61 -12.71 -10.56 0.35
N LYS A 62 -11.44 -10.21 0.10
CA LYS A 62 -10.45 -10.10 1.18
C LYS A 62 -10.77 -8.90 2.08
N PRO A 63 -10.81 -9.08 3.42
CA PRO A 63 -11.12 -8.00 4.36
C PRO A 63 -10.02 -6.93 4.40
N ASP A 64 -8.76 -7.36 4.30
CA ASP A 64 -7.58 -6.51 4.37
C ASP A 64 -6.85 -6.52 3.03
N LEU A 65 -7.35 -5.66 2.12
CA LEU A 65 -6.65 -5.33 0.89
C LEU A 65 -5.57 -4.29 1.18
N ASP A 66 -4.34 -4.56 0.73
CA ASP A 66 -3.26 -3.60 0.75
C ASP A 66 -3.47 -2.48 -0.28
N ILE A 67 -2.77 -1.36 -0.10
CA ILE A 67 -2.96 -0.17 -0.93
C ILE A 67 -2.55 -0.42 -2.39
N GLU A 68 -1.54 -1.26 -2.62
CA GLU A 68 -1.06 -1.61 -3.94
C GLU A 68 -2.11 -2.41 -4.73
N THR A 69 -2.73 -3.42 -4.09
CA THR A 69 -3.83 -4.17 -4.73
C THR A 69 -5.02 -3.27 -5.01
N ILE A 70 -5.37 -2.35 -4.10
CA ILE A 70 -6.44 -1.37 -4.34
C ILE A 70 -6.12 -0.52 -5.58
N GLN A 71 -4.91 0.00 -5.70
CA GLN A 71 -4.53 0.83 -6.86
C GLN A 71 -4.61 0.05 -8.18
N ILE A 72 -4.24 -1.24 -8.18
CA ILE A 72 -4.37 -2.13 -9.33
C ILE A 72 -5.85 -2.33 -9.69
N LEU A 73 -6.67 -2.71 -8.71
CA LEU A 73 -8.11 -2.92 -8.90
C LEU A 73 -8.79 -1.67 -9.45
N ILE A 74 -8.47 -0.50 -8.90
CA ILE A 74 -9.02 0.77 -9.36
C ILE A 74 -8.59 1.07 -10.79
N THR A 75 -7.34 0.78 -11.16
CA THR A 75 -6.89 0.90 -12.56
C THR A 75 -7.70 0.00 -13.50
N ILE A 76 -8.04 -1.21 -13.07
CA ILE A 76 -8.86 -2.14 -13.85
C ILE A 76 -10.30 -1.61 -13.96
N PHE A 77 -10.91 -1.22 -12.85
CA PHE A 77 -12.27 -0.69 -12.84
C PHE A 77 -12.41 0.60 -13.66
N ASP A 78 -11.42 1.49 -13.59
CA ASP A 78 -11.39 2.70 -14.41
C ASP A 78 -11.41 2.36 -15.91
N LYS A 79 -10.69 1.31 -16.34
CA LYS A 79 -10.74 0.83 -17.73
C LYS A 79 -12.08 0.20 -18.07
N MET A 80 -12.62 -0.65 -17.19
CA MET A 80 -13.93 -1.28 -17.37
C MET A 80 -15.06 -0.26 -17.51
N LEU A 81 -15.00 0.86 -16.78
CA LEU A 81 -15.98 1.95 -16.89
C LEU A 81 -16.02 2.61 -18.27
N GLN A 82 -14.95 2.51 -19.06
CA GLN A 82 -14.88 3.05 -20.42
C GLN A 82 -15.33 2.05 -21.49
N LEU A 83 -15.61 0.79 -21.11
CA LEU A 83 -16.06 -0.21 -22.06
C LEU A 83 -17.50 0.04 -22.52
N PRO A 84 -17.83 -0.31 -23.77
CA PRO A 84 -19.20 -0.22 -24.26
C PRO A 84 -20.13 -1.29 -23.62
N ASP A 85 -19.55 -2.34 -23.05
CA ASP A 85 -20.28 -3.37 -22.32
C ASP A 85 -20.80 -2.82 -20.98
N LYS A 86 -22.12 -2.63 -20.91
CA LYS A 86 -22.80 -2.07 -19.75
C LYS A 86 -22.71 -2.95 -18.52
N GLU A 87 -22.63 -4.27 -18.66
CA GLU A 87 -22.55 -5.18 -17.51
C GLU A 87 -21.18 -5.04 -16.83
N GLN A 88 -20.11 -4.98 -17.62
CA GLN A 88 -18.75 -4.78 -17.10
C GLN A 88 -18.57 -3.40 -16.47
N ALA A 89 -19.12 -2.36 -17.10
CA ALA A 89 -19.09 -1.02 -16.54
C ALA A 89 -19.90 -0.93 -15.23
N LEU A 90 -21.06 -1.58 -15.15
CA LEU A 90 -21.87 -1.65 -13.94
C LEU A 90 -21.13 -2.39 -12.82
N PHE A 91 -20.55 -3.56 -13.12
CA PHE A 91 -19.74 -4.33 -12.17
C PHE A 91 -18.60 -3.49 -11.59
N ALA A 92 -17.89 -2.73 -12.44
CA ALA A 92 -16.82 -1.85 -12.00
C ALA A 92 -17.32 -0.72 -11.09
N ALA A 93 -18.45 -0.09 -11.44
CA ALA A 93 -19.06 0.96 -10.62
C ALA A 93 -19.50 0.44 -9.24
N GLU A 94 -20.15 -0.71 -9.20
CA GLU A 94 -20.59 -1.37 -7.97
C GLU A 94 -19.40 -1.79 -7.10
N SER A 95 -18.35 -2.33 -7.72
CA SER A 95 -17.12 -2.73 -7.02
C SER A 95 -16.40 -1.54 -6.38
N ILE A 96 -16.30 -0.41 -7.08
CA ILE A 96 -15.73 0.82 -6.51
C ILE A 96 -16.58 1.29 -5.31
N ASN A 97 -17.90 1.36 -5.48
CA ASN A 97 -18.79 1.80 -4.39
C ASN A 97 -18.72 0.86 -3.17
N ALA A 98 -18.68 -0.45 -3.39
CA ALA A 98 -18.53 -1.44 -2.32
C ALA A 98 -17.22 -1.25 -1.55
N LEU A 99 -16.11 -1.00 -2.24
CA LEU A 99 -14.83 -0.68 -1.60
C LEU A 99 -14.93 0.61 -0.78
N GLU A 100 -15.47 1.69 -1.33
CA GLU A 100 -15.63 2.96 -0.61
C GLU A 100 -16.44 2.79 0.68
N GLN A 101 -17.62 2.14 0.59
CA GLN A 101 -18.47 1.90 1.74
C GLN A 101 -17.76 1.06 2.81
N ARG A 102 -16.98 0.05 2.40
CA ARG A 102 -16.21 -0.78 3.32
C ARG A 102 -15.20 0.04 4.13
N TYR A 103 -14.40 0.88 3.47
CA TYR A 103 -13.40 1.71 4.15
C TYR A 103 -14.06 2.81 5.00
N LEU A 104 -15.16 3.41 4.53
CA LEU A 104 -15.93 4.38 5.32
C LEU A 104 -16.46 3.77 6.61
N ASN A 105 -17.07 2.58 6.55
CA ASN A 105 -17.58 1.87 7.72
C ASN A 105 -16.46 1.54 8.73
N GLN A 106 -15.29 1.13 8.23
CA GLN A 106 -14.11 0.90 9.08
C GLN A 106 -13.64 2.19 9.76
N ILE A 107 -13.60 3.32 9.06
CA ILE A 107 -13.24 4.62 9.64
C ILE A 107 -14.24 5.04 10.71
N ILE A 108 -15.54 4.90 10.46
CA ILE A 108 -16.59 5.23 11.45
C ILE A 108 -16.41 4.40 12.72
N ALA A 109 -16.19 3.09 12.58
CA ALA A 109 -15.97 2.20 13.72
C ALA A 109 -14.70 2.57 14.50
N LEU A 110 -13.60 2.86 13.81
CA LEU A 110 -12.34 3.25 14.43
C LEU A 110 -12.42 4.63 15.10
N LYS A 111 -13.10 5.61 14.49
CA LYS A 111 -13.33 6.93 15.10
C LYS A 111 -14.14 6.79 16.40
N LYS A 112 -15.19 5.97 16.40
CA LYS A 112 -15.95 5.66 17.62
C LYS A 112 -15.09 5.00 18.70
N LYS A 113 -14.16 4.11 18.33
CA LYS A 113 -13.18 3.54 19.28
C LYS A 113 -12.25 4.63 19.84
N ALA A 114 -11.74 5.50 18.97
CA ALA A 114 -10.84 6.59 19.36
C ALA A 114 -11.49 7.65 20.27
N GLU A 115 -12.81 7.86 20.18
CA GLU A 115 -13.55 8.71 21.13
C GLU A 115 -13.49 8.18 22.57
N THR A 116 -13.43 6.86 22.74
CA THR A 116 -13.35 6.22 24.07
C THR A 116 -11.93 6.01 24.57
N ASP A 117 -11.03 5.56 23.69
CA ASP A 117 -9.63 5.31 24.00
C ASP A 117 -8.79 5.47 22.72
N ALA A 118 -8.19 6.65 22.56
CA ALA A 118 -7.34 6.97 21.43
C ALA A 118 -5.93 6.41 21.64
N ASP A 119 -5.67 5.24 21.07
CA ASP A 119 -4.33 4.68 20.97
C ASP A 119 -3.68 5.04 19.61
N THR A 120 -2.35 5.08 19.57
CA THR A 120 -1.58 5.46 18.37
C THR A 120 -1.90 4.57 17.17
N ASP A 121 -2.11 3.26 17.38
CA ASP A 121 -2.35 2.30 16.30
C ASP A 121 -3.73 2.45 15.67
N THR A 122 -4.74 2.81 16.47
CA THR A 122 -6.10 3.12 16.02
C THR A 122 -6.09 4.37 15.16
N ILE A 123 -5.37 5.42 15.58
CA ILE A 123 -5.27 6.64 14.77
C ILE A 123 -4.49 6.37 13.48
N ARG A 124 -3.39 5.62 13.52
CA ARG A 124 -2.67 5.19 12.30
C ARG A 124 -3.56 4.41 11.36
N ALA A 125 -4.38 3.50 11.89
CA ALA A 125 -5.34 2.75 11.09
C ALA A 125 -6.34 3.71 10.41
N ILE A 126 -6.90 4.69 11.13
CA ILE A 126 -7.80 5.70 10.52
C ILE A 126 -7.11 6.42 9.36
N LEU A 127 -5.89 6.91 9.57
CA LEU A 127 -5.11 7.62 8.54
C LEU A 127 -4.85 6.74 7.31
N GLN A 128 -4.45 5.49 7.53
CA GLN A 128 -4.24 4.51 6.45
C GLN A 128 -5.53 4.27 5.66
N LYS A 129 -6.68 4.15 6.32
CA LYS A 129 -7.97 3.94 5.64
C LYS A 129 -8.38 5.16 4.83
N TYR A 130 -8.09 6.39 5.29
CA TYR A 130 -8.28 7.59 4.47
C TYR A 130 -7.36 7.62 3.25
N GLN A 131 -6.10 7.19 3.38
CA GLN A 131 -5.20 7.03 2.23
C GLN A 131 -5.74 6.03 1.22
N CYS A 132 -6.31 4.91 1.68
CA CYS A 132 -6.99 3.95 0.80
C CYS A 132 -8.18 4.59 0.07
N LEU A 133 -9.02 5.39 0.75
CA LEU A 133 -10.13 6.10 0.11
C LEU A 133 -9.66 7.14 -0.92
N ALA A 134 -8.57 7.85 -0.64
CA ALA A 134 -7.94 8.75 -1.60
C ALA A 134 -7.40 8.00 -2.83
N ALA A 135 -6.81 6.81 -2.64
CA ALA A 135 -6.34 5.95 -3.72
C ALA A 135 -7.51 5.38 -4.56
N ILE A 136 -8.61 4.99 -3.92
CA ILE A 136 -9.85 4.57 -4.60
C ILE A 136 -10.36 5.70 -5.50
N ASN A 137 -10.30 6.94 -5.01
CA ASN A 137 -10.78 8.11 -5.71
C ASN A 137 -9.72 8.82 -6.55
N LYS A 138 -8.63 8.15 -6.96
CA LYS A 138 -7.50 8.79 -7.65
C LYS A 138 -7.90 9.62 -8.88
N ASN A 139 -8.91 9.17 -9.62
CA ASN A 139 -9.43 9.83 -10.83
C ASN A 139 -10.61 10.79 -10.56
N ARG A 140 -10.99 10.96 -9.29
CA ARG A 140 -12.06 11.87 -8.84
C ARG A 140 -11.43 12.93 -7.92
N PRO A 141 -10.81 13.98 -8.48
CA PRO A 141 -9.96 14.90 -7.72
C PRO A 141 -10.64 15.51 -6.48
N LEU A 142 -11.91 15.89 -6.60
CA LEU A 142 -12.67 16.47 -5.48
C LEU A 142 -12.79 15.50 -4.29
N LEU A 143 -13.13 14.24 -4.56
CA LEU A 143 -13.27 13.22 -3.51
C LEU A 143 -11.90 12.81 -2.94
N ARG A 144 -10.88 12.68 -3.80
CA ARG A 144 -9.51 12.42 -3.36
C ARG A 144 -9.03 13.50 -2.38
N THR A 145 -9.15 14.78 -2.77
CA THR A 145 -8.74 15.91 -1.94
C THR A 145 -9.56 15.99 -0.65
N PHE A 146 -10.85 15.67 -0.71
CA PHE A 146 -11.70 15.58 0.49
C PHE A 146 -11.13 14.57 1.50
N TYR A 147 -10.85 13.33 1.08
CA TYR A 147 -10.31 12.30 1.98
C TYR A 147 -8.89 12.61 2.48
N GLN A 148 -8.05 13.25 1.65
CA GLN A 148 -6.74 13.71 2.08
C GLN A 148 -6.83 14.82 3.14
N LYS A 149 -7.78 15.76 2.99
CA LYS A 149 -8.03 16.79 4.02
C LYS A 149 -8.57 16.20 5.31
N GLU A 150 -9.46 15.22 5.24
CA GLU A 150 -9.92 14.48 6.42
C GLU A 150 -8.76 13.77 7.14
N ALA A 151 -7.85 13.14 6.39
CA ALA A 151 -6.63 12.58 6.96
C ALA A 151 -5.75 13.65 7.63
N GLN A 152 -5.58 14.81 6.97
CA GLN A 152 -4.78 15.92 7.49
C GLN A 152 -5.36 16.44 8.81
N GLN A 153 -6.68 16.67 8.86
CA GLN A 153 -7.37 17.12 10.07
C GLN A 153 -7.27 16.09 11.19
N THR A 154 -7.45 14.80 10.88
CA THR A 154 -7.28 13.71 11.85
C THR A 154 -5.87 13.70 12.42
N PHE A 155 -4.84 13.84 11.58
CA PHE A 155 -3.46 13.89 12.04
C PHE A 155 -3.20 15.08 12.98
N ILE A 156 -3.69 16.28 12.61
CA ILE A 156 -3.55 17.49 13.43
C ILE A 156 -4.24 17.32 14.79
N GLN A 157 -5.45 16.77 14.80
CA GLN A 157 -6.22 16.51 16.02
C GLN A 157 -5.45 15.61 17.01
N TYR A 158 -4.76 14.59 16.51
CA TYR A 158 -4.04 13.60 17.32
C TYR A 158 -2.51 13.77 17.26
N ARG A 159 -2.02 14.97 16.91
CA ARG A 159 -0.59 15.23 16.67
C ARG A 159 0.32 14.79 17.82
N ASN A 160 -0.17 14.95 19.06
CA ASN A 160 0.58 14.62 20.27
C ASN A 160 0.80 13.10 20.45
N LEU A 161 -0.09 12.26 19.89
CA LEU A 161 0.04 10.80 19.92
C LEU A 161 0.92 10.28 18.78
N LEU A 162 0.96 11.02 17.67
CA LEU A 162 1.60 10.65 16.40
C LEU A 162 3.00 11.29 16.30
N THR A 163 3.97 10.67 16.98
CA THR A 163 5.31 11.23 17.14
C THR A 163 6.41 10.42 16.43
N ASP A 164 6.08 9.26 15.88
CA ASP A 164 7.07 8.42 15.20
C ASP A 164 7.57 9.11 13.92
N PRO A 165 8.88 9.34 13.77
CA PRO A 165 9.42 10.08 12.63
C PRO A 165 9.15 9.36 11.30
N GLU A 166 9.15 8.04 11.29
CA GLU A 166 9.04 7.21 10.10
C GLU A 166 7.60 6.83 9.77
N LYS A 167 6.79 6.49 10.78
CA LYS A 167 5.41 6.04 10.57
C LYS A 167 4.41 7.18 10.52
N ASP A 168 4.67 8.25 11.28
CA ASP A 168 3.69 9.30 11.49
C ASP A 168 4.09 10.60 10.78
N ILE A 169 5.26 11.14 11.11
CA ILE A 169 5.71 12.45 10.61
C ILE A 169 6.01 12.38 9.12
N ALA A 170 6.78 11.38 8.70
CA ALA A 170 7.07 11.12 7.30
C ALA A 170 5.78 10.94 6.47
N ALA A 171 4.85 10.11 6.95
CA ALA A 171 3.57 9.89 6.28
C ALA A 171 2.74 11.18 6.17
N TYR A 172 2.76 12.03 7.21
CA TYR A 172 2.08 13.32 7.18
C TYR A 172 2.70 14.30 6.19
N ILE A 173 4.04 14.37 6.11
CA ILE A 173 4.71 15.23 5.13
C ILE A 173 4.39 14.76 3.70
N SER A 174 4.37 13.44 3.44
CA SER A 174 3.93 12.91 2.14
C SER A 174 2.48 13.28 1.82
N LEU A 175 1.58 13.26 2.81
CA LEU A 175 0.20 13.76 2.63
C LEU A 175 0.16 15.26 2.27
N LEU A 176 1.01 16.08 2.87
CA LEU A 176 1.10 17.51 2.52
C LEU A 176 1.62 17.72 1.10
N PHE A 177 2.54 16.88 0.62
CA PHE A 177 2.96 16.91 -0.79
C PHE A 177 1.82 16.58 -1.73
N ASP A 178 0.99 15.60 -1.37
CA ASP A 178 -0.19 15.21 -2.14
C ASP A 178 -1.28 16.30 -2.17
N LEU A 179 -1.35 17.12 -1.12
CA LEU A 179 -2.23 18.28 -1.02
C LEU A 179 -1.63 19.56 -1.64
N GLU A 180 -0.42 19.49 -2.21
CA GLU A 180 0.35 20.63 -2.74
C GLU A 180 0.62 21.73 -1.69
N ALA A 181 0.56 21.38 -0.41
CA ALA A 181 0.73 22.27 0.74
C ALA A 181 2.22 22.49 1.07
N MET A 182 2.99 23.01 0.11
CA MET A 182 4.46 23.01 0.17
C MET A 182 5.05 23.82 1.33
N GLU A 183 4.43 24.93 1.72
CA GLU A 183 4.90 25.75 2.85
C GLU A 183 4.62 25.10 4.21
N GLU A 184 3.52 24.37 4.33
CA GLU A 184 3.23 23.54 5.52
C GLU A 184 4.20 22.37 5.60
N ALA A 185 4.44 21.70 4.47
CA ALA A 185 5.41 20.61 4.39
C ALA A 185 6.82 21.08 4.77
N ARG A 186 7.25 22.25 4.29
CA ARG A 186 8.53 22.86 4.64
C ARG A 186 8.66 23.07 6.16
N ARG A 187 7.62 23.62 6.80
CA ARG A 187 7.63 23.86 8.25
C ARG A 187 7.74 22.56 9.05
N GLU A 188 6.96 21.54 8.69
CA GLU A 188 7.03 20.23 9.35
C GLU A 188 8.38 19.55 9.13
N ILE A 189 8.95 19.62 7.92
CA ILE A 189 10.28 19.09 7.62
C ILE A 189 11.35 19.70 8.54
N LEU A 190 11.36 21.03 8.67
CA LEU A 190 12.34 21.73 9.51
C LEU A 190 12.19 21.33 10.99
N ALA A 191 10.95 21.26 11.49
CA ALA A 191 10.67 20.84 12.85
C ALA A 191 11.07 19.37 13.10
N ALA A 192 10.82 18.49 12.12
CA ALA A 192 11.13 17.07 12.20
C ALA A 192 12.66 16.82 12.19
N LEU A 193 13.39 17.48 11.30
CA LEU A 193 14.86 17.37 11.22
C LEU A 193 15.55 17.90 12.48
N GLN A 194 15.01 18.94 13.12
CA GLN A 194 15.55 19.45 14.39
C GLN A 194 15.45 18.40 15.51
N LYS A 195 14.34 17.64 15.55
CA LYS A 195 14.10 16.59 16.55
C LYS A 195 14.79 15.28 16.22
N HIS A 196 14.84 14.91 14.94
CA HIS A 196 15.32 13.62 14.45
C HIS A 196 16.39 13.79 13.35
N PRO A 197 17.55 14.39 13.65
CA PRO A 197 18.55 14.75 12.64
C PRO A 197 19.24 13.55 11.98
N ARG A 198 19.08 12.34 12.51
CA ARG A 198 19.70 11.10 12.00
C ARG A 198 18.69 10.12 11.39
N ASP A 199 17.44 10.53 11.22
CA ASP A 199 16.42 9.67 10.63
C ASP A 199 16.55 9.63 9.10
N GLU A 200 16.80 8.44 8.55
CA GLU A 200 17.06 8.29 7.12
C GLU A 200 15.83 8.57 6.25
N LYS A 201 14.63 8.23 6.72
CA LYS A 201 13.40 8.43 5.94
C LYS A 201 13.02 9.90 5.88
N LEU A 202 13.21 10.64 6.97
CA LEU A 202 13.05 12.10 6.95
C LEU A 202 14.02 12.74 5.95
N HIS A 203 15.29 12.32 5.90
CA HIS A 203 16.24 12.82 4.91
C HIS A 203 15.86 12.49 3.46
N PHE A 204 15.29 11.31 3.21
CA PHE A 204 14.72 10.97 1.90
C PHE A 204 13.56 11.89 1.52
N ILE A 205 12.63 12.14 2.44
CA ILE A 205 11.48 13.04 2.22
C ILE A 205 11.94 14.48 1.97
N VAL A 206 13.00 14.92 2.66
CA VAL A 206 13.59 16.25 2.41
C VAL A 206 14.21 16.32 1.01
N ALA A 207 14.88 15.25 0.56
CA ALA A 207 15.38 15.16 -0.80
C ALA A 207 14.22 15.21 -1.81
N GLU A 208 13.12 14.51 -1.56
CA GLU A 208 11.91 14.56 -2.40
C GLU A 208 11.31 15.98 -2.46
N PHE A 209 11.17 16.65 -1.31
CA PHE A 209 10.72 18.05 -1.24
C PHE A 209 11.58 18.96 -2.12
N ASN A 210 12.91 18.87 -1.97
CA ASN A 210 13.86 19.67 -2.74
C ASN A 210 13.80 19.36 -4.23
N PHE A 211 13.53 18.11 -4.61
CA PHE A 211 13.32 17.74 -6.00
C PHE A 211 12.07 18.41 -6.58
N ARG A 212 10.94 18.38 -5.84
CA ARG A 212 9.67 19.00 -6.26
C ARG A 212 9.80 20.53 -6.44
N ILE A 213 10.54 21.21 -5.57
CA ILE A 213 10.82 22.66 -5.70
C ILE A 213 12.00 22.99 -6.63
N ARG A 214 12.54 22.00 -7.36
CA ARG A 214 13.65 22.14 -8.32
C ARG A 214 14.97 22.64 -7.69
N SER A 215 15.17 22.36 -6.40
CA SER A 215 16.42 22.63 -5.66
C SER A 215 17.37 21.44 -5.74
N TYR A 216 17.88 21.12 -6.94
CA TYR A 216 18.63 19.88 -7.18
C TYR A 216 19.94 19.76 -6.41
N ARG A 217 20.57 20.89 -6.07
CA ARG A 217 21.78 20.89 -5.24
C ARG A 217 21.50 20.31 -3.85
N GLU A 218 20.38 20.72 -3.25
CA GLU A 218 19.97 20.24 -1.93
C GLU A 218 19.57 18.76 -1.97
N VAL A 219 18.94 18.30 -3.05
CA VAL A 219 18.67 16.86 -3.25
C VAL A 219 19.95 16.05 -3.08
N GLY A 220 21.04 16.44 -3.76
CA GLY A 220 22.33 15.77 -3.62
C GLY A 220 22.90 15.82 -2.20
N THR A 221 22.75 16.94 -1.49
CA THR A 221 23.18 17.08 -0.09
C THR A 221 22.47 16.08 0.82
N TYR A 222 21.14 16.03 0.77
CA TYR A 222 20.34 15.15 1.64
C TYR A 222 20.50 13.67 1.27
N MET A 223 20.59 13.34 -0.02
CA MET A 223 20.89 11.97 -0.47
C MET A 223 22.28 11.49 0.03
N ASN A 224 23.28 12.37 0.04
CA ASN A 224 24.58 12.04 0.63
C ASN A 224 24.49 11.83 2.15
N GLN A 225 23.62 12.55 2.86
CA GLN A 225 23.38 12.33 4.28
C GLN A 225 22.72 10.97 4.54
N VAL A 226 21.72 10.59 3.74
CA VAL A 226 21.13 9.24 3.76
C VAL A 226 22.22 8.17 3.60
N VAL A 227 23.08 8.28 2.57
CA VAL A 227 24.17 7.31 2.34
C VAL A 227 25.10 7.21 3.54
N LYS A 228 25.44 8.34 4.18
CA LYS A 228 26.28 8.36 5.39
C LYS A 228 25.59 7.66 6.57
N ILE A 229 24.30 7.91 6.78
CA ILE A 229 23.51 7.30 7.85
C ILE A 229 23.42 5.79 7.64
N ILE A 230 23.06 5.34 6.45
CA ILE A 230 22.98 3.92 6.11
C ILE A 230 24.33 3.24 6.34
N LYS A 231 25.43 3.78 5.77
CA LYS A 231 26.77 3.21 5.97
C LYS A 231 27.17 3.12 7.44
N SER A 232 26.77 4.09 8.27
CA SER A 232 27.02 4.05 9.71
C SER A 232 26.18 3.00 10.44
N LYS A 233 24.93 2.75 10.02
CA LYS A 233 24.07 1.68 10.54
C LYS A 233 24.59 0.30 10.13
N THR A 234 24.86 0.08 8.84
CA THR A 234 25.40 -1.19 8.34
C THR A 234 26.77 -1.48 8.95
N GLY A 235 27.62 -0.46 9.07
CA GLY A 235 28.91 -0.60 9.76
C GLY A 235 28.75 -0.96 11.23
N LYS A 236 27.75 -0.39 11.91
CA LYS A 236 27.42 -0.74 13.30
C LYS A 236 26.86 -2.15 13.41
N GLU A 237 25.92 -2.56 12.56
CA GLU A 237 25.37 -3.91 12.52
C GLU A 237 26.44 -4.96 12.24
N ILE A 238 27.39 -4.66 11.35
CA ILE A 238 28.56 -5.51 11.10
C ILE A 238 29.43 -5.58 12.36
N CYS A 239 29.78 -4.45 12.99
CA CYS A 239 30.56 -4.47 14.24
C CYS A 239 29.85 -5.21 15.38
N ASP A 240 28.54 -5.03 15.52
CA ASP A 240 27.70 -5.69 16.53
C ASP A 240 27.59 -7.20 16.24
N PHE A 241 27.41 -7.59 14.97
CA PHE A 241 27.44 -8.99 14.52
C PHE A 241 28.78 -9.67 14.82
N TRP A 242 29.90 -8.95 14.69
CA TRP A 242 31.24 -9.44 15.01
C TRP A 242 31.65 -9.24 16.47
N GLY A 243 30.77 -8.71 17.34
CA GLY A 243 31.03 -8.52 18.76
C GLY A 243 32.14 -7.50 19.08
N ILE A 244 32.45 -6.60 18.14
CA ILE A 244 33.49 -5.57 18.31
C ILE A 244 32.86 -4.40 19.09
N GLN A 245 32.68 -4.59 20.40
CA GLN A 245 32.36 -3.48 21.29
C GLN A 245 33.62 -2.63 21.44
N GLY A 246 33.59 -1.42 20.89
CA GLY A 246 34.69 -0.47 21.00
C GLY A 246 34.87 0.00 22.45
N GLU A 247 35.65 -0.74 23.24
CA GLU A 247 36.37 -0.14 24.36
C GLU A 247 37.36 0.86 23.78
N ARG A 248 37.03 2.14 23.89
CA ARG A 248 38.03 3.20 23.70
C ARG A 248 39.01 3.08 24.85
N HIS A 249 40.13 2.42 24.63
CA HIS A 249 41.33 2.68 25.43
C HIS A 249 41.88 4.05 25.01
N GLY A 250 41.53 5.06 25.80
CA GLY A 250 42.19 6.35 25.89
C GLY A 250 42.44 6.66 27.36
#